data_AF-A0A655Z286-F1
#
_entry.id   AF-A0A655Z286-F1
#
_cell.length_a   1.000
_cell.length_b   1.000
_cell.length_c   1.000
_cell.angle_alpha   90.00
_cell.angle_beta   90.00
_cell.angle_gamma   90.00
#
_symmetry.space_group_name_H-M   'P 1'
#
loop_
_entity.id
_entity.type
_entity.pdbx_description
1 polymer ?
#
loop_
_entity_poly.entity_id
_entity_poly.type
_entity_poly.pdbx_seq_one_letter_code
_entity_poly.pdbx_strand_id
1 'polypeptide(L)'
;MHPTHLARAWSFLDLLPMQKILTTNSSDLLGAVPLHSIRRLVRKSDRTIATSVSQRSLSRDELRRIGFHIRFHRSGALFARCWLLVEGETEVWLFNELAHQCGYNLAAEGVHIIEFAQSGLKSLIKVARAFGIDWHVVTDGDPAGKKYSATVRGLLGHDQERHRLTELPDRDIEHFLYSHGFEYFFKELVKIPHDHPIPAKKVVSKVLKKHAKPDLALAIVSHCESNGTECIPVLLRWTLKRVITMANGNT
;
A
#
# COMPACT_ATOMS: atom_id res chain seq x y z
N MET A 1 -18.71 8.57 18.49
CA MET A 1 -19.28 7.46 19.30
C MET A 1 -18.21 6.41 19.49
N HIS A 2 -18.18 5.75 20.64
CA HIS A 2 -17.32 4.60 20.86
C HIS A 2 -17.67 3.46 19.86
N PRO A 3 -16.69 2.70 19.31
CA PRO A 3 -16.94 1.64 18.32
C PRO A 3 -18.03 0.64 18.73
N THR A 4 -18.05 0.24 20.01
CA THR A 4 -19.07 -0.67 20.55
C THR A 4 -20.49 -0.09 20.49
N HIS A 5 -20.65 1.22 20.73
CA HIS A 5 -21.97 1.86 20.67
C HIS A 5 -22.43 2.01 19.22
N LEU A 6 -21.51 2.32 18.31
CA LEU A 6 -21.81 2.37 16.88
C LEU A 6 -22.24 1.01 16.34
N ALA A 7 -21.55 -0.06 16.71
CA ALA A 7 -21.91 -1.42 16.31
C ALA A 7 -23.32 -1.80 16.78
N ARG A 8 -23.66 -1.50 18.05
CA ARG A 8 -25.01 -1.74 18.59
C ARG A 8 -26.07 -0.94 17.85
N ALA A 9 -25.84 0.36 17.66
CA ALA A 9 -26.76 1.23 16.93
C ALA A 9 -26.97 0.73 15.49
N TRP A 10 -25.91 0.28 14.83
CA TRP A 10 -26.00 -0.30 13.49
C TRP A 10 -26.85 -1.58 13.46
N SER A 11 -26.69 -2.50 14.42
CA SER A 11 -27.53 -3.70 14.50
C SER A 11 -29.01 -3.38 14.60
N PHE A 12 -29.40 -2.35 15.37
CA PHE A 12 -30.80 -1.90 15.42
C PHE A 12 -31.25 -1.28 14.10
N LEU A 13 -30.43 -0.41 13.52
CA LEU A 13 -30.73 0.23 12.23
C LEU A 13 -30.90 -0.81 11.13
N ASP A 14 -30.11 -1.88 11.12
CA ASP A 14 -30.15 -2.91 10.08
C ASP A 14 -31.48 -3.70 10.08
N LEU A 15 -32.11 -3.87 11.24
CA LEU A 15 -33.42 -4.54 11.37
C LEU A 15 -34.60 -3.74 10.82
N LEU A 16 -34.47 -2.43 10.67
CA LEU A 16 -35.58 -1.58 10.20
C LEU A 16 -35.84 -1.80 8.70
N PRO A 17 -37.07 -2.16 8.27
CA PRO A 17 -37.40 -2.44 6.87
C PRO A 17 -37.66 -1.13 6.09
N MET A 18 -36.71 -0.20 6.13
CA MET A 18 -36.78 1.10 5.46
C MET A 18 -35.52 1.37 4.65
N GLN A 19 -35.61 2.29 3.68
CA GLN A 19 -34.44 2.78 2.96
C GLN A 19 -33.55 3.60 3.89
N LYS A 20 -32.25 3.27 3.94
CA LYS A 20 -31.26 3.91 4.82
C LYS A 20 -30.24 4.62 3.95
N ILE A 21 -30.15 5.94 4.08
CA ILE A 21 -29.09 6.76 3.48
C ILE A 21 -28.35 7.41 4.65
N LEU A 22 -27.08 7.08 4.81
CA LEU A 22 -26.25 7.57 5.89
C LEU A 22 -24.93 8.10 5.33
N THR A 23 -24.42 9.15 5.96
CA THR A 23 -23.04 9.61 5.76
C THR A 23 -22.22 9.15 6.96
N THR A 24 -20.99 8.70 6.73
CA THR A 24 -20.13 8.17 7.80
C THR A 24 -18.67 8.47 7.52
N ASN A 25 -17.96 8.84 8.59
CA ASN A 25 -16.50 8.88 8.64
C ASN A 25 -15.93 7.72 9.49
N SER A 26 -16.77 6.74 9.85
CA SER A 26 -16.35 5.55 10.59
C SER A 26 -15.99 4.43 9.63
N SER A 27 -14.75 3.95 9.77
CA SER A 27 -14.24 2.75 9.08
C SER A 27 -14.98 1.49 9.51
N ASP A 28 -15.40 1.40 10.77
CA ASP A 28 -16.14 0.25 11.29
C ASP A 28 -17.49 0.08 10.57
N LEU A 29 -18.20 1.18 10.35
CA LEU A 29 -19.47 1.17 9.64
C LEU A 29 -19.28 0.87 8.14
N LEU A 30 -18.23 1.39 7.51
CA LEU A 30 -17.89 1.00 6.13
C LEU A 30 -17.57 -0.49 6.00
N GLY A 31 -16.96 -1.09 7.03
CA GLY A 31 -16.66 -2.52 7.08
C GLY A 31 -17.91 -3.39 7.21
N ALA A 32 -18.98 -2.86 7.80
CA ALA A 32 -20.22 -3.58 8.07
C ALA A 32 -21.18 -3.65 6.87
N VAL A 33 -21.02 -2.79 5.85
CA VAL A 33 -21.93 -2.70 4.71
C VAL A 33 -21.38 -3.37 3.44
N PRO A 34 -22.23 -3.92 2.55
CA PRO A 34 -21.76 -4.45 1.27
C PRO A 34 -21.02 -3.40 0.43
N LEU A 35 -19.95 -3.81 -0.27
CA LEU A 35 -19.12 -2.86 -1.05
C LEU A 35 -19.91 -2.05 -2.08
N HIS A 36 -20.95 -2.66 -2.68
CA HIS A 36 -21.78 -2.03 -3.70
C HIS A 36 -22.80 -1.04 -3.15
N SER A 37 -23.07 -1.02 -1.84
CA SER A 37 -23.93 0.00 -1.22
C SER A 37 -23.15 1.26 -0.88
N ILE A 38 -21.81 1.18 -0.83
CA ILE A 38 -20.94 2.32 -0.55
C ILE A 38 -20.99 3.31 -1.72
N ARG A 39 -21.14 4.59 -1.39
CA ARG A 39 -20.98 5.73 -2.29
C ARG A 39 -19.88 6.61 -1.72
N ARG A 40 -18.79 6.78 -2.47
CA ARG A 40 -17.70 7.69 -2.07
C ARG A 40 -17.94 9.03 -2.75
N LEU A 41 -18.03 10.09 -1.95
CA LEU A 41 -18.16 11.45 -2.45
C LEU A 41 -16.76 12.03 -2.61
N VAL A 42 -16.41 12.44 -3.83
CA VAL A 42 -15.09 12.95 -4.19
C VAL A 42 -15.26 14.39 -4.65
N ARG A 43 -14.61 15.31 -3.94
CA ARG A 43 -14.55 16.71 -4.34
C ARG A 43 -13.55 16.85 -5.49
N LYS A 44 -13.96 17.54 -6.54
CA LYS A 44 -13.11 18.08 -7.60
C LYS A 44 -13.13 19.61 -7.50
N SER A 45 -12.27 20.26 -8.26
CA SER A 45 -12.16 21.73 -8.29
C SER A 45 -13.50 22.44 -8.57
N ASP A 46 -14.35 21.84 -9.43
CA ASP A 46 -15.61 22.44 -9.90
C ASP A 46 -16.88 21.78 -9.31
N ARG A 47 -16.79 20.55 -8.81
CA ARG A 47 -17.97 19.78 -8.39
C ARG A 47 -17.64 18.64 -7.43
N THR A 48 -18.66 18.11 -6.76
CA THR A 48 -18.54 16.83 -6.05
C THR A 48 -19.15 15.72 -6.90
N ILE A 49 -18.41 14.62 -7.09
CA ILE A 49 -18.90 13.43 -7.79
C ILE A 49 -19.12 12.29 -6.81
N ALA A 50 -20.14 11.47 -7.07
CA ALA A 50 -20.36 10.23 -6.33
C ALA A 50 -19.80 9.05 -7.14
N THR A 51 -18.84 8.33 -6.56
CA THR A 51 -18.23 7.13 -7.13
C THR A 51 -18.71 5.88 -6.40
N SER A 52 -18.72 4.74 -7.11
CA SER A 52 -19.23 3.49 -6.56
C SER A 52 -18.70 2.28 -7.32
N VAL A 53 -18.66 1.13 -6.65
CA VAL A 53 -18.35 -0.16 -7.28
C VAL A 53 -19.64 -0.81 -7.75
N SER A 54 -19.75 -1.04 -9.06
CA SER A 54 -20.87 -1.80 -9.62
C SER A 54 -20.81 -3.27 -9.20
N GLN A 55 -21.96 -3.86 -8.84
CA GLN A 55 -22.06 -5.28 -8.47
C GLN A 55 -21.52 -6.23 -9.55
N ARG A 56 -21.60 -5.84 -10.83
CA ARG A 56 -21.16 -6.67 -11.96
C ARG A 56 -19.69 -6.47 -12.36
N SER A 57 -18.99 -5.52 -11.72
CA SER A 57 -17.60 -5.18 -12.08
C SER A 57 -16.56 -6.15 -11.52
N LEU A 58 -16.91 -6.93 -10.50
CA LEU A 58 -16.04 -7.87 -9.80
C LEU A 58 -16.62 -9.28 -9.90
N SER A 59 -15.77 -10.27 -10.13
CA SER A 59 -16.16 -11.68 -10.00
C SER A 59 -16.45 -12.03 -8.53
N ARG A 60 -17.10 -13.17 -8.29
CA ARG A 60 -17.40 -13.65 -6.94
C ARG A 60 -16.12 -13.85 -6.10
N ASP A 61 -15.04 -14.33 -6.71
CA ASP A 61 -13.77 -14.51 -6.00
C ASP A 61 -13.07 -13.17 -5.75
N GLU A 62 -13.10 -12.24 -6.70
CA GLU A 62 -12.58 -10.87 -6.49
C GLU A 62 -13.31 -10.18 -5.34
N LEU A 63 -14.64 -10.27 -5.31
CA LEU A 63 -15.47 -9.68 -4.26
C LEU A 63 -15.22 -10.32 -2.89
N ARG A 64 -14.94 -11.63 -2.84
CA ARG A 64 -14.54 -12.32 -1.61
C ARG A 64 -13.20 -11.82 -1.08
N ARG A 65 -12.18 -11.72 -1.94
CA ARG A 65 -10.83 -11.24 -1.56
C ARG A 65 -10.87 -9.79 -1.08
N ILE A 66 -11.54 -8.91 -1.83
CA ILE A 66 -11.70 -7.50 -1.44
C ILE A 66 -12.54 -7.37 -0.17
N GLY A 67 -13.60 -8.16 -0.04
CA GLY A 67 -14.43 -8.19 1.16
C GLY A 67 -13.62 -8.55 2.41
N PHE A 68 -12.72 -9.52 2.30
CA PHE A 68 -11.86 -9.91 3.41
C PHE A 68 -10.75 -8.88 3.67
N HIS A 69 -9.88 -8.63 2.70
CA HIS A 69 -8.65 -7.86 2.92
C HIS A 69 -8.86 -6.35 3.01
N ILE A 70 -9.89 -5.79 2.36
CA ILE A 70 -10.19 -4.36 2.39
C ILE A 70 -11.34 -4.10 3.34
N ARG A 71 -12.52 -4.69 3.09
CA ARG A 71 -13.71 -4.32 3.87
C ARG A 71 -13.59 -4.75 5.34
N PHE A 72 -13.12 -5.96 5.65
CA PHE A 72 -13.03 -6.41 7.04
C PHE A 72 -11.75 -5.99 7.75
N HIS A 73 -10.60 -6.03 7.07
CA HIS A 73 -9.31 -5.77 7.73
C HIS A 73 -8.73 -4.38 7.51
N ARG A 74 -9.14 -3.65 6.47
CA ARG A 74 -8.56 -2.35 6.09
C ARG A 74 -9.62 -1.36 5.61
N SER A 75 -10.77 -1.28 6.29
CA SER A 75 -11.89 -0.44 5.86
C SER A 75 -11.51 1.05 5.79
N GLY A 76 -10.55 1.47 6.61
CA GLY A 76 -9.94 2.81 6.54
C GLY A 76 -9.33 3.14 5.18
N ALA A 77 -8.87 2.15 4.42
CA ALA A 77 -8.32 2.36 3.08
C ALA A 77 -9.36 2.95 2.11
N LEU A 78 -10.66 2.73 2.33
CA LEU A 78 -11.72 3.31 1.48
C LEU A 78 -11.84 4.84 1.62
N PHE A 79 -11.32 5.41 2.71
CA PHE A 79 -11.21 6.86 2.90
C PHE A 79 -9.96 7.47 2.26
N ALA A 80 -8.98 6.64 1.91
CA ALA A 80 -7.73 7.12 1.35
C ALA A 80 -7.96 7.90 0.04
N ARG A 81 -7.11 8.89 -0.19
CA ARG A 81 -6.99 9.60 -1.47
C ARG A 81 -6.13 8.79 -2.43
N CYS A 82 -5.09 8.13 -1.92
CA CYS A 82 -4.20 7.28 -2.71
C CYS A 82 -3.86 5.95 -2.01
N TRP A 83 -3.75 4.88 -2.79
CA TRP A 83 -3.23 3.58 -2.36
C TRP A 83 -1.82 3.36 -2.88
N LEU A 84 -0.90 3.02 -1.98
CA LEU A 84 0.40 2.46 -2.33
C LEU A 84 0.30 0.94 -2.27
N LEU A 85 0.32 0.28 -3.42
CA LEU A 85 0.19 -1.16 -3.55
C LEU A 85 1.58 -1.78 -3.59
N VAL A 86 1.86 -2.69 -2.66
CA VAL A 86 3.17 -3.37 -2.52
C VAL A 86 3.01 -4.88 -2.49
N GLU A 87 4.06 -5.63 -2.84
CA GLU A 87 3.99 -7.09 -2.97
C GLU A 87 3.80 -7.77 -1.62
N GLY A 88 4.65 -7.45 -0.63
CA GLY A 88 4.69 -8.12 0.67
C GLY A 88 4.61 -7.22 1.90
N GLU A 89 4.60 -7.87 3.06
CA GLU A 89 4.58 -7.22 4.38
C GLU A 89 5.86 -6.41 4.65
N THR A 90 7.04 -6.86 4.20
CA THR A 90 8.31 -6.15 4.42
C THR A 90 8.22 -4.72 3.89
N GLU A 91 7.65 -4.56 2.71
CA GLU A 91 7.53 -3.30 2.01
C GLU A 91 6.48 -2.41 2.68
N VAL A 92 5.43 -3.00 3.27
CA VAL A 92 4.46 -2.24 4.08
C VAL A 92 5.17 -1.58 5.26
N TRP A 93 5.99 -2.32 6.00
CA TRP A 93 6.78 -1.76 7.11
C TRP A 93 7.78 -0.73 6.60
N LEU A 94 8.58 -1.09 5.61
CA LEU A 94 9.64 -0.23 5.11
C LEU A 94 9.10 1.10 4.57
N PHE A 95 8.07 1.10 3.73
CA PHE A 95 7.54 2.35 3.18
C PHE A 95 6.86 3.24 4.23
N ASN A 96 6.20 2.67 5.25
CA ASN A 96 5.66 3.47 6.34
C ASN A 96 6.77 4.20 7.09
N GLU A 97 7.83 3.48 7.44
CA GLU A 97 8.90 4.05 8.23
C GLU A 97 9.79 5.01 7.42
N LEU A 98 10.13 4.66 6.17
CA LEU A 98 10.84 5.58 5.28
C LEU A 98 10.06 6.87 5.02
N ALA A 99 8.72 6.80 4.96
CA ALA A 99 7.88 7.99 4.88
C ALA A 99 8.00 8.86 6.12
N HIS A 100 7.95 8.25 7.32
CA HIS A 100 8.16 8.96 8.58
C HIS A 100 9.53 9.66 8.63
N GLN A 101 10.60 8.96 8.22
CA GLN A 101 11.94 9.55 8.14
C GLN A 101 12.02 10.70 7.13
N CYS A 102 11.28 10.63 6.03
CA CYS A 102 11.16 11.72 5.06
C CYS A 102 10.26 12.88 5.55
N GLY A 103 9.73 12.83 6.77
CA GLY A 103 8.85 13.85 7.34
C GLY A 103 7.38 13.75 6.90
N TYR A 104 6.96 12.61 6.34
CA TYR A 104 5.59 12.41 5.88
C TYR A 104 4.82 11.48 6.81
N ASN A 105 3.65 11.92 7.24
CA ASN A 105 2.65 11.05 7.85
C ASN A 105 1.68 10.57 6.76
N LEU A 106 1.89 9.36 6.23
CA LEU A 106 1.09 8.83 5.13
C LEU A 106 -0.42 8.84 5.43
N ALA A 107 -0.81 8.50 6.66
CA ALA A 107 -2.22 8.51 7.05
C ALA A 107 -2.82 9.92 7.01
N ALA A 108 -2.07 10.93 7.48
CA ALA A 108 -2.49 12.33 7.41
C ALA A 108 -2.54 12.85 5.96
N GLU A 109 -1.61 12.38 5.11
CA GLU A 109 -1.62 12.64 3.66
C GLU A 109 -2.74 11.85 2.93
N GLY A 110 -3.53 11.04 3.62
CA GLY A 110 -4.57 10.22 2.99
C GLY A 110 -4.01 9.15 2.05
N VAL A 111 -2.80 8.68 2.33
CA VAL A 111 -2.15 7.55 1.66
C VAL A 111 -2.30 6.30 2.52
N HIS A 112 -2.71 5.19 1.91
CA HIS A 112 -2.78 3.90 2.59
C HIS A 112 -1.95 2.85 1.85
N ILE A 113 -1.07 2.16 2.56
CA ILE A 113 -0.25 1.08 1.98
C ILE A 113 -1.04 -0.23 2.06
N ILE A 114 -1.10 -0.97 0.96
CA ILE A 114 -1.86 -2.23 0.87
C ILE A 114 -0.99 -3.29 0.20
N GLU A 115 -0.76 -4.37 0.94
CA GLU A 115 -0.18 -5.60 0.39
C GLU A 115 -1.18 -6.30 -0.55
N PHE A 116 -0.75 -6.57 -1.78
CA PHE A 116 -1.59 -7.18 -2.79
C PHE A 116 -1.35 -8.67 -3.03
N ALA A 117 -0.30 -9.29 -2.49
CA ALA A 117 -0.06 -10.72 -2.67
C ALA A 117 -1.26 -11.58 -2.26
N GLN A 118 -1.93 -11.23 -1.16
CA GLN A 118 -3.14 -11.94 -0.69
C GLN A 118 -4.42 -11.41 -1.33
N SER A 119 -4.52 -10.09 -1.48
CA SER A 119 -5.74 -9.39 -1.93
C SER A 119 -6.01 -9.52 -3.44
N GLY A 120 -4.96 -9.73 -4.24
CA GLY A 120 -5.00 -9.74 -5.70
C GLY A 120 -4.91 -8.32 -6.30
N LEU A 121 -3.81 -8.05 -7.00
CA LEU A 121 -3.50 -6.74 -7.60
C LEU A 121 -4.60 -6.20 -8.52
N LYS A 122 -5.07 -7.03 -9.48
CA LYS A 122 -6.08 -6.62 -10.47
C LYS A 122 -7.39 -6.19 -9.81
N SER A 123 -7.81 -6.89 -8.76
CA SER A 123 -9.05 -6.59 -8.04
C SER A 123 -8.94 -5.28 -7.27
N LEU A 124 -7.78 -5.03 -6.64
CA LEU A 124 -7.51 -3.76 -5.96
C LEU A 124 -7.54 -2.58 -6.93
N ILE A 125 -6.87 -2.68 -8.08
CA ILE A 125 -6.87 -1.61 -9.09
C ILE A 125 -8.28 -1.32 -9.60
N LYS A 126 -9.09 -2.36 -9.87
CA LYS A 126 -10.50 -2.18 -10.28
C LYS A 126 -11.30 -1.41 -9.23
N VAL A 127 -11.15 -1.77 -7.95
CA VAL A 127 -11.85 -1.12 -6.83
C VAL A 127 -11.39 0.31 -6.64
N ALA A 128 -10.07 0.56 -6.66
CA ALA A 128 -9.50 1.90 -6.56
C ALA A 128 -10.06 2.82 -7.65
N ARG A 129 -10.03 2.36 -8.92
CA ARG A 129 -10.60 3.11 -10.06
C ARG A 129 -12.09 3.37 -9.91
N ALA A 130 -12.86 2.36 -9.50
CA ALA A 130 -14.32 2.50 -9.34
C ALA A 130 -14.71 3.48 -8.22
N PHE A 131 -13.92 3.57 -7.15
CA PHE A 131 -14.11 4.55 -6.09
C PHE A 131 -13.39 5.90 -6.34
N GLY A 132 -12.63 6.02 -7.43
CA GLY A 132 -11.82 7.23 -7.69
C GLY A 132 -10.74 7.45 -6.64
N ILE A 133 -10.17 6.37 -6.11
CA ILE A 133 -8.99 6.39 -5.25
C ILE A 133 -7.78 6.28 -6.19
N ASP A 134 -6.82 7.20 -6.06
CA ASP A 134 -5.58 7.08 -6.81
C ASP A 134 -4.78 5.87 -6.34
N TRP A 135 -3.92 5.35 -7.20
CA TRP A 135 -3.12 4.18 -6.86
C TRP A 135 -1.76 4.22 -7.54
N HIS A 136 -0.78 3.64 -6.86
CA HIS A 136 0.57 3.43 -7.35
C HIS A 136 1.04 2.03 -6.93
N VAL A 137 1.70 1.30 -7.82
CA VAL A 137 2.19 -0.06 -7.56
C VAL A 137 3.70 -0.05 -7.51
N VAL A 138 4.26 -0.71 -6.49
CA VAL A 138 5.68 -1.07 -6.43
C VAL A 138 5.78 -2.57 -6.63
N THR A 139 6.65 -2.97 -7.55
CA THR A 139 6.94 -4.38 -7.86
C THR A 139 8.41 -4.69 -7.72
N ASP A 140 8.71 -5.92 -7.34
CA ASP A 140 10.05 -6.50 -7.32
C ASP A 140 10.59 -6.71 -8.75
N GLY A 141 11.91 -6.76 -8.90
CA GLY A 141 12.56 -7.00 -10.20
C GLY A 141 12.62 -8.48 -10.62
N ASP A 142 12.02 -9.38 -9.83
CA ASP A 142 12.01 -10.81 -10.08
C ASP A 142 10.97 -11.23 -11.17
N PRO A 143 10.96 -12.50 -11.61
CA PRO A 143 10.00 -12.95 -12.61
C PRO A 143 8.52 -12.84 -12.22
N ALA A 144 8.18 -12.83 -10.93
CA ALA A 144 6.82 -12.64 -10.45
C ALA A 144 6.44 -11.15 -10.49
N GLY A 145 7.32 -10.27 -9.99
CA GLY A 145 7.18 -8.82 -10.06
C GLY A 145 6.98 -8.33 -11.49
N LYS A 146 7.72 -8.89 -12.45
CA LYS A 146 7.52 -8.59 -13.89
C LYS A 146 6.12 -8.94 -14.42
N LYS A 147 5.49 -10.00 -13.91
CA LYS A 147 4.09 -10.34 -14.26
C LYS A 147 3.11 -9.33 -13.67
N TYR A 148 3.37 -8.84 -12.46
CA TYR A 148 2.59 -7.77 -11.85
C TYR A 148 2.75 -6.47 -12.65
N SER A 149 3.98 -6.07 -12.99
CA SER A 149 4.25 -4.92 -13.86
C SER A 149 3.49 -5.02 -15.20
N ALA A 150 3.53 -6.19 -15.86
CA ALA A 150 2.77 -6.41 -17.09
C ALA A 150 1.25 -6.27 -16.89
N THR A 151 0.73 -6.77 -15.76
CA THR A 151 -0.68 -6.60 -15.38
C THR A 151 -1.05 -5.14 -15.19
N VAL A 152 -0.19 -4.34 -14.54
CA VAL A 152 -0.39 -2.90 -14.36
C VAL A 152 -0.39 -2.18 -15.70
N ARG A 153 0.58 -2.46 -16.57
CA ARG A 153 0.66 -1.89 -17.93
C ARG A 153 -0.61 -2.14 -18.73
N GLY A 154 -1.18 -3.34 -18.63
CA GLY A 154 -2.46 -3.69 -19.26
C GLY A 154 -3.69 -2.96 -18.67
N LEU A 155 -3.56 -2.30 -17.52
CA LEU A 155 -4.64 -1.60 -16.81
C LEU A 155 -4.48 -0.08 -16.75
N LEU A 156 -3.41 0.49 -17.35
CA LEU A 156 -3.13 1.93 -17.34
C LEU A 156 -4.23 2.77 -18.02
N GLY A 157 -4.84 2.26 -19.09
CA GLY A 157 -5.76 3.06 -19.91
C GLY A 157 -5.04 4.27 -20.51
N HIS A 158 -5.36 5.47 -20.01
CA HIS A 158 -4.71 6.74 -20.41
C HIS A 158 -3.68 7.26 -19.41
N ASP A 159 -3.48 6.55 -18.28
CA ASP A 159 -2.53 6.98 -17.26
C ASP A 159 -1.09 6.75 -17.71
N GLN A 160 -0.20 7.65 -17.29
CA GLN A 160 1.24 7.47 -17.53
C GLN A 160 1.79 6.37 -16.63
N GLU A 161 2.58 5.45 -17.18
CA GLU A 161 3.18 4.33 -16.45
C GLU A 161 3.94 4.83 -15.21
N ARG A 162 4.75 5.89 -15.36
CA ARG A 162 5.50 6.49 -14.26
C ARG A 162 4.63 6.93 -13.08
N HIS A 163 3.35 7.25 -13.28
CA HIS A 163 2.45 7.61 -12.17
C HIS A 163 1.85 6.39 -11.48
N ARG A 164 1.85 5.21 -12.11
CA ARG A 164 1.14 4.03 -11.63
C ARG A 164 2.03 2.85 -11.26
N LEU A 165 3.28 2.83 -11.73
CA LEU A 165 4.19 1.71 -11.54
C LEU A 165 5.60 2.20 -11.20
N THR A 166 6.22 1.54 -10.24
CA THR A 166 7.66 1.55 -9.98
C THR A 166 8.13 0.10 -9.89
N GLU A 167 8.97 -0.29 -10.84
CA GLU A 167 9.61 -1.62 -10.86
C GLU A 167 11.01 -1.47 -10.26
N LEU A 168 11.33 -2.29 -9.24
CA LEU A 168 12.66 -2.29 -8.63
C LEU A 168 13.69 -2.85 -9.63
N PRO A 169 14.89 -2.24 -9.74
CA PRO A 169 15.91 -2.70 -10.69
C PRO A 169 16.57 -4.00 -10.25
N ASP A 170 16.65 -4.22 -8.94
CA ASP A 170 17.16 -5.44 -8.32
C ASP A 170 16.04 -6.44 -8.06
N ARG A 171 16.45 -7.68 -7.73
CA ARG A 171 15.53 -8.81 -7.57
C ARG A 171 14.37 -8.53 -6.62
N ASP A 172 14.66 -7.95 -5.47
CA ASP A 172 13.72 -7.64 -4.40
C ASP A 172 14.24 -6.41 -3.64
N ILE A 173 13.45 -5.92 -2.69
CA ILE A 173 13.79 -4.71 -1.94
C ILE A 173 15.05 -4.85 -1.10
N GLU A 174 15.35 -6.04 -0.56
CA GLU A 174 16.55 -6.27 0.23
C GLU A 174 17.83 -6.23 -0.62
N HIS A 175 17.79 -6.84 -1.82
CA HIS A 175 18.90 -6.74 -2.77
C HIS A 175 19.06 -5.31 -3.30
N PHE A 176 17.95 -4.60 -3.53
CA PHE A 176 17.96 -3.20 -3.92
C PHE A 176 18.62 -2.31 -2.87
N LEU A 177 18.27 -2.46 -1.59
CA LEU A 177 18.91 -1.70 -0.52
C LEU A 177 20.40 -2.03 -0.42
N TYR A 178 20.76 -3.32 -0.51
CA TYR A 178 22.17 -3.75 -0.47
C TYR A 178 23.02 -3.06 -1.55
N SER A 179 22.52 -3.00 -2.79
CA SER A 179 23.21 -2.36 -3.93
C SER A 179 23.24 -0.83 -3.85
N HIS A 180 22.37 -0.21 -3.02
CA HIS A 180 22.20 1.24 -2.91
C HIS A 180 22.62 1.80 -1.55
N GLY A 181 23.73 1.32 -1.01
CA GLY A 181 24.39 1.93 0.16
C GLY A 181 24.20 1.18 1.49
N PHE A 182 23.39 0.12 1.53
CA PHE A 182 23.20 -0.67 2.77
C PHE A 182 24.15 -1.87 2.87
N GLU A 183 25.14 -2.03 1.98
CA GLU A 183 26.07 -3.15 2.03
C GLU A 183 26.73 -3.33 3.41
N TYR A 184 27.29 -2.25 3.99
CA TYR A 184 27.94 -2.28 5.29
C TYR A 184 26.96 -2.71 6.39
N PHE A 185 25.77 -2.11 6.41
CA PHE A 185 24.70 -2.45 7.35
C PHE A 185 24.30 -3.93 7.27
N PHE A 186 24.08 -4.48 6.06
CA PHE A 186 23.73 -5.89 5.90
C PHE A 186 24.86 -6.82 6.37
N LYS A 187 26.13 -6.47 6.10
CA LYS A 187 27.28 -7.25 6.57
C LYS A 187 27.40 -7.23 8.10
N GLU A 188 27.12 -6.10 8.76
CA GLU A 188 27.12 -5.97 10.22
C GLU A 188 26.07 -6.86 10.89
N LEU A 189 24.84 -6.90 10.36
CA LEU A 189 23.75 -7.72 10.90
C LEU A 189 24.11 -9.20 11.01
N VAL A 190 24.93 -9.71 10.09
CA VAL A 190 25.40 -11.11 10.07
C VAL A 190 26.86 -11.27 10.51
N LYS A 191 27.48 -10.23 11.07
CA LYS A 191 28.87 -10.23 11.58
C LYS A 191 29.89 -10.69 10.54
N ILE A 192 29.73 -10.27 9.28
CA ILE A 192 30.67 -10.55 8.20
C ILE A 192 31.67 -9.38 8.11
N PRO A 193 32.99 -9.62 8.07
CA PRO A 193 33.97 -8.56 7.86
C PRO A 193 33.74 -7.80 6.54
N HIS A 194 33.90 -6.48 6.55
CA HIS A 194 33.59 -5.63 5.39
C HIS A 194 34.40 -5.99 4.15
N ASP A 195 35.68 -6.32 4.32
CA ASP A 195 36.61 -6.65 3.24
C ASP A 195 36.43 -8.07 2.68
N HIS A 196 35.55 -8.88 3.29
CA HIS A 196 35.39 -10.26 2.87
C HIS A 196 34.53 -10.33 1.59
N PRO A 197 35.08 -10.88 0.47
CA PRO A 197 34.36 -10.92 -0.80
C PRO A 197 33.28 -12.00 -0.76
N ILE A 198 32.05 -11.60 -0.49
CA ILE A 198 30.86 -12.45 -0.54
C ILE A 198 29.85 -11.85 -1.53
N PRO A 199 29.26 -12.68 -2.41
CA PRO A 199 28.16 -12.23 -3.27
C PRO A 199 26.97 -11.71 -2.46
N ALA A 200 26.39 -10.57 -2.87
CA ALA A 200 25.22 -9.95 -2.23
C ALA A 200 24.11 -10.95 -1.90
N LYS A 201 23.77 -11.83 -2.86
CA LYS A 201 22.78 -12.91 -2.69
C LYS A 201 23.02 -13.79 -1.47
N LYS A 202 24.29 -14.09 -1.14
CA LYS A 202 24.63 -14.90 0.03
C LYS A 202 24.50 -14.10 1.33
N VAL A 203 24.84 -12.81 1.32
CA VAL A 203 24.69 -11.93 2.50
C VAL A 203 23.21 -11.74 2.81
N VAL A 204 22.41 -11.31 1.83
CA VAL A 204 20.96 -11.11 1.98
C VAL A 204 20.28 -12.40 2.43
N SER A 205 20.62 -13.55 1.83
CA SER A 205 20.06 -14.83 2.27
C SER A 205 20.43 -15.21 3.71
N LYS A 206 21.64 -14.86 4.19
CA LYS A 206 22.00 -15.07 5.61
C LYS A 206 21.22 -14.14 6.53
N VAL A 207 21.03 -12.88 6.14
CA VAL A 207 20.25 -11.91 6.92
C VAL A 207 18.80 -12.39 7.06
N LEU A 208 18.16 -12.76 5.95
CA LEU A 208 16.77 -13.24 5.92
C LEU A 208 16.56 -14.58 6.64
N LYS A 209 17.62 -15.37 6.88
CA LYS A 209 17.55 -16.58 7.71
C LYS A 209 17.65 -16.27 9.21
N LYS A 210 18.30 -15.17 9.57
CA LYS A 210 18.59 -14.80 10.96
C LYS A 210 17.55 -13.82 11.53
N HIS A 211 17.01 -12.95 10.68
CA HIS A 211 16.07 -11.91 11.06
C HIS A 211 14.75 -12.13 10.32
N ALA A 212 13.62 -11.97 11.03
CA ALA A 212 12.33 -11.92 10.38
C ALA A 212 12.22 -10.65 9.53
N LYS A 213 11.33 -10.67 8.54
CA LYS A 213 11.09 -9.55 7.63
C LYS A 213 10.71 -8.23 8.37
N PRO A 214 9.81 -8.25 9.37
CA PRO A 214 9.53 -7.04 10.16
C PRO A 214 10.75 -6.55 10.95
N ASP A 215 11.52 -7.46 11.57
CA ASP A 215 12.72 -7.10 12.33
C ASP A 215 13.78 -6.45 11.44
N LEU A 216 13.96 -6.95 10.22
CA LEU A 216 14.85 -6.36 9.24
C LEU A 216 14.39 -4.96 8.83
N ALA A 217 13.08 -4.77 8.61
CA ALA A 217 12.53 -3.45 8.30
C ALA A 217 12.81 -2.45 9.44
N LEU A 218 12.58 -2.83 10.70
CA LEU A 218 12.89 -1.99 11.86
C LEU A 218 14.39 -1.67 11.95
N ALA A 219 15.26 -2.65 11.70
CA ALA A 219 16.70 -2.42 11.72
C ALA A 219 17.16 -1.45 10.61
N ILE A 220 16.58 -1.56 9.41
CA ILE A 220 16.84 -0.62 8.30
C ILE A 220 16.45 0.80 8.70
N VAL A 221 15.35 0.95 9.43
CA VAL A 221 14.82 2.26 9.85
C VAL A 221 15.73 2.89 10.90
N SER A 222 16.14 2.14 11.92
CA SER A 222 17.11 2.63 12.91
C SER A 222 18.46 3.01 12.27
N HIS A 223 18.87 2.30 11.21
CA HIS A 223 20.03 2.69 10.42
C HIS A 223 19.80 4.02 9.68
N CYS A 224 18.61 4.23 9.11
CA CYS A 224 18.28 5.49 8.43
C CYS A 224 18.20 6.67 9.40
N GLU A 225 17.66 6.48 10.61
CA GLU A 225 17.61 7.50 11.66
C GLU A 225 19.00 8.02 12.03
N SER A 226 19.98 7.12 12.08
CA SER A 226 21.35 7.46 12.46
C SER A 226 22.14 8.16 11.35
N ASN A 227 21.81 7.89 10.08
CA ASN A 227 22.56 8.38 8.92
C ASN A 227 21.84 9.49 8.15
N GLY A 228 20.60 9.82 8.54
CA GLY A 228 19.77 10.85 7.91
C GLY A 228 19.11 10.38 6.61
N THR A 229 18.24 11.24 6.06
CA THR A 229 17.39 10.91 4.89
C THR A 229 18.17 10.69 3.60
N GLU A 230 19.43 11.11 3.51
CA GLU A 230 20.27 10.92 2.34
C GLU A 230 20.72 9.46 2.14
N CYS A 231 20.69 8.64 3.19
CA CYS A 231 20.97 7.20 3.03
C CYS A 231 19.81 6.47 2.34
N ILE A 232 18.61 7.05 2.31
CA ILE A 232 17.43 6.42 1.68
C ILE A 232 17.59 6.52 0.16
N PRO A 233 17.52 5.39 -0.58
CA PRO A 233 17.69 5.40 -2.02
C PRO A 233 16.69 6.34 -2.71
N VAL A 234 17.20 7.10 -3.68
CA VAL A 234 16.43 8.14 -4.40
C VAL A 234 15.14 7.58 -4.98
N LEU A 235 15.15 6.34 -5.49
CA LEU A 235 13.97 5.67 -6.03
C LEU A 235 12.83 5.60 -4.99
N LEU A 236 13.13 5.19 -3.75
CA LEU A 236 12.12 5.07 -2.69
C LEU A 236 11.62 6.45 -2.27
N ARG A 237 12.52 7.44 -2.13
CA ARG A 237 12.15 8.84 -1.84
C ARG A 237 11.21 9.40 -2.91
N TRP A 238 11.49 9.14 -4.18
CA TRP A 238 10.66 9.59 -5.31
C TRP A 238 9.31 8.86 -5.37
N THR A 239 9.27 7.56 -5.08
CA THR A 239 8.02 6.81 -4.99
C THR A 239 7.11 7.39 -3.92
N LEU A 240 7.63 7.64 -2.72
CA LEU A 240 6.87 8.29 -1.63
C LEU A 240 6.35 9.67 -2.03
N LYS A 241 7.24 10.53 -2.53
CA LYS A 241 6.87 11.88 -2.99
C LYS A 241 5.80 11.86 -4.08
N ARG A 242 5.86 10.89 -4.99
CA ARG A 242 4.88 10.71 -6.07
C ARG A 242 3.52 10.34 -5.51
N VAL A 243 3.44 9.33 -4.64
CA VAL A 243 2.18 8.89 -4.03
C VAL A 243 1.52 10.01 -3.23
N ILE A 244 2.31 10.80 -2.51
CA ILE A 244 1.83 11.97 -1.75
C ILE A 244 1.32 13.06 -2.70
N THR A 245 2.06 13.37 -3.77
CA THR A 245 1.62 14.31 -4.81
C THR A 245 0.30 13.85 -5.43
N MET A 246 0.12 12.55 -5.69
CA MET A 246 -1.12 12.00 -6.23
C MET A 246 -2.27 12.12 -5.23
N ALA A 247 -2.03 11.85 -3.95
CA ALA A 247 -3.03 12.05 -2.90
C ALA A 247 -3.49 13.52 -2.80
N ASN A 248 -2.58 14.46 -3.00
CA ASN A 248 -2.87 15.90 -2.96
C ASN A 248 -3.41 16.48 -4.28
N GLY A 249 -3.19 15.83 -5.42
CA GLY A 249 -3.65 16.32 -6.72
C GLY A 249 -5.16 16.18 -6.99
N ASN A 250 -5.87 15.37 -6.19
CA ASN A 250 -7.29 15.06 -6.35
C ASN A 250 -8.23 15.86 -5.41
N THR A 251 -7.76 16.98 -4.85
CA THR A 251 -8.57 17.92 -4.04
C THR A 251 -8.83 19.22 -4.80
#